data_AF-A0A4W5LUD7-F1
#
_entry.id   AF-A0A4W5LUD7-F1
#
_cell.length_a   1.000
_cell.length_b   1.000
_cell.length_c   1.000
_cell.angle_alpha   90.00
_cell.angle_beta   90.00
_cell.angle_gamma   90.00
#
_symmetry.space_group_name_H-M   'P 1'
#
loop_
_entity.id
_entity.type
_entity.pdbx_description
1 polymer ?
#
loop_
_entity_poly.entity_id
_entity_poly.type
_entity_poly.pdbx_seq_one_letter_code
_entity_poly.pdbx_strand_id
1 'polypeptide(L)'
;MFGPVPCRLPGGIKTCILRPVARVFTSSDRMAKSKFEYVRNFETDDPCLKNCYVVVRLDGRNFHKGAGGVSAAPERSWGCICSSGEELGVYLQLRRGLMTHVASQFSSSYVFYWRDYFRDQPLLYPPGFNGRVVLYPSNRNLRDYLSWRQADCHVNNLYSTVFWTLVQKGGLTTTQAEDRLKRTLAADKNEILFSEFDISYNNEPLVHRKGTTLIWEKVRSQAVSLMRRVSAHHCDVIGDEFWEEHPNILEDDC
;
A
#
# COMPACT_ATOMS: atom_id res chain seq x y z
N MET A 1 43.11 15.93 -54.63
CA MET A 1 42.91 15.68 -56.07
C MET A 1 43.29 14.24 -56.35
N PHE A 2 42.32 13.36 -56.58
CA PHE A 2 42.62 12.03 -57.11
C PHE A 2 41.73 11.83 -58.33
N GLY A 3 42.33 12.09 -59.50
CA GLY A 3 41.76 11.69 -60.79
C GLY A 3 42.03 10.20 -61.06
N PRO A 4 41.28 9.58 -61.99
CA PRO A 4 41.29 8.15 -62.21
C PRO A 4 42.40 7.73 -63.19
N VAL A 5 42.93 6.52 -63.04
CA VAL A 5 43.70 5.84 -64.09
C VAL A 5 43.08 4.46 -64.33
N PRO A 6 42.62 4.16 -65.56
CA PRO A 6 42.04 2.87 -65.91
C PRO A 6 43.08 1.95 -66.58
N CYS A 7 43.04 0.66 -66.25
CA CYS A 7 43.66 -0.38 -67.08
C CYS A 7 42.62 -1.48 -67.37
N ARG A 8 42.34 -1.67 -68.67
CA ARG A 8 41.41 -2.67 -69.22
C ARG A 8 42.09 -4.03 -69.37
N LEU A 9 41.39 -5.08 -68.88
CA LEU A 9 41.02 -6.39 -69.50
C LEU A 9 42.15 -7.29 -70.09
N PRO A 10 42.03 -8.65 -70.11
CA PRO A 10 40.78 -9.38 -70.39
C PRO A 10 40.57 -10.76 -69.72
N GLY A 11 39.31 -11.24 -69.80
CA GLY A 11 39.04 -12.64 -70.13
C GLY A 11 38.54 -13.55 -69.00
N GLY A 12 37.35 -14.11 -69.21
CA GLY A 12 36.97 -15.43 -68.70
C GLY A 12 35.88 -15.43 -67.63
N ILE A 13 34.62 -15.43 -68.06
CA ILE A 13 33.51 -15.87 -67.22
C ILE A 13 33.68 -17.39 -67.00
N LYS A 14 34.12 -17.77 -65.80
CA LYS A 14 33.94 -19.14 -65.30
C LYS A 14 32.87 -19.09 -64.22
N THR A 15 31.69 -19.59 -64.55
CA THR A 15 30.61 -19.89 -63.62
C THR A 15 31.08 -20.97 -62.65
N CYS A 16 31.67 -20.55 -61.53
CA CYS A 16 31.88 -21.41 -60.38
C CYS A 16 30.54 -21.58 -59.67
N ILE A 17 29.91 -22.74 -59.84
CA ILE A 17 28.79 -23.17 -59.00
C ILE A 17 29.33 -23.32 -57.58
N LEU A 18 29.23 -22.26 -56.78
CA LEU A 18 29.46 -22.32 -55.35
C LEU A 18 28.29 -23.09 -54.73
N ARG A 19 28.52 -24.37 -54.42
CA ARG A 19 27.65 -25.12 -53.51
C ARG A 19 27.58 -24.33 -52.20
N PRO A 20 26.38 -24.07 -51.63
CA PRO A 20 26.31 -23.47 -50.32
C PRO A 20 26.91 -24.48 -49.34
N VAL A 21 28.09 -24.17 -48.79
CA VAL A 21 28.53 -24.80 -47.56
C VAL A 21 27.53 -24.30 -46.51
N ALA A 22 26.52 -25.12 -46.23
CA ALA A 22 25.73 -24.96 -45.03
C ALA A 22 26.71 -25.02 -43.86
N ARG A 23 27.09 -23.86 -43.31
CA ARG A 23 27.57 -23.80 -41.95
C ARG A 23 26.42 -24.33 -41.12
N VAL A 24 26.49 -25.61 -40.77
CA VAL A 24 25.80 -26.13 -39.61
C VAL A 24 26.34 -25.30 -38.45
N PHE A 25 25.62 -24.24 -38.09
CA PHE A 25 25.70 -23.72 -36.74
C PHE A 25 25.23 -24.88 -35.88
N THR A 26 26.18 -25.64 -35.33
CA THR A 26 25.90 -26.46 -34.17
C THR A 26 25.54 -25.47 -33.07
N SER A 27 24.25 -25.20 -32.89
CA SER A 27 23.76 -24.53 -31.70
C SER A 27 24.00 -25.46 -30.53
N SER A 28 25.21 -25.42 -29.98
CA SER A 28 25.37 -25.71 -28.56
C SER A 28 24.82 -24.52 -27.79
N ASP A 29 23.51 -24.31 -27.88
CA ASP A 29 22.81 -23.34 -27.05
C ASP A 29 22.64 -23.94 -25.64
N ARG A 30 23.77 -24.23 -24.99
CA ARG A 30 23.78 -24.25 -23.53
C ARG A 30 23.66 -22.81 -23.08
N MET A 31 22.42 -22.35 -22.96
CA MET A 31 22.08 -21.07 -22.36
C MET A 31 22.83 -20.92 -21.03
N ALA A 32 23.51 -19.78 -20.87
CA ALA A 32 24.21 -19.46 -19.65
C ALA A 32 23.25 -19.55 -18.45
N LYS A 33 23.71 -20.15 -17.34
CA LYS A 33 22.96 -20.39 -16.08
C LYS A 33 21.91 -21.52 -16.09
N SER A 34 21.70 -22.26 -17.18
CA SER A 34 20.81 -23.44 -17.21
C SER A 34 21.14 -24.52 -16.16
N LYS A 35 22.43 -24.64 -15.77
CA LYS A 35 22.89 -25.54 -14.68
C LYS A 35 22.18 -25.27 -13.34
N PHE A 36 21.70 -24.05 -13.09
CA PHE A 36 21.08 -23.65 -11.83
C PHE A 36 19.57 -23.38 -11.95
N GLU A 37 18.97 -23.65 -13.11
CA GLU A 37 17.54 -23.37 -13.35
C GLU A 37 16.61 -24.17 -12.44
N TYR A 38 17.03 -25.37 -12.03
CA TYR A 38 16.31 -26.22 -11.09
C TYR A 38 15.99 -25.51 -9.76
N VAL A 39 16.70 -24.44 -9.40
CA VAL A 39 16.45 -23.66 -8.18
C VAL A 39 15.06 -22.99 -8.21
N ARG A 40 14.52 -22.68 -9.40
CA ARG A 40 13.16 -22.16 -9.54
C ARG A 40 12.10 -23.14 -9.06
N ASN A 41 12.38 -24.44 -9.07
CA ASN A 41 11.44 -25.46 -8.60
C ASN A 41 11.25 -25.44 -7.07
N PHE A 42 12.09 -24.71 -6.33
CA PHE A 42 11.87 -24.47 -4.89
C PHE A 42 10.96 -23.26 -4.63
N GLU A 43 10.60 -22.49 -5.65
CA GLU A 43 9.59 -21.44 -5.53
C GLU A 43 8.22 -22.10 -5.34
N THR A 44 7.48 -21.66 -4.33
CA THR A 44 6.12 -22.13 -4.07
C THR A 44 5.14 -21.08 -4.59
N ASP A 45 4.24 -21.51 -5.46
CA ASP A 45 3.12 -20.68 -5.90
C ASP A 45 2.13 -20.51 -4.75
N ASP A 46 1.77 -19.26 -4.46
CA ASP A 46 0.80 -18.91 -3.42
C ASP A 46 -0.41 -18.19 -4.06
N PRO A 47 -1.29 -18.92 -4.78
CA PRO A 47 -2.43 -18.29 -5.43
C PRO A 47 -3.50 -17.84 -4.44
N CYS A 48 -4.12 -16.70 -4.72
CA CYS A 48 -5.28 -16.23 -3.96
C CYS A 48 -6.53 -17.05 -4.34
N LEU A 49 -7.39 -17.31 -3.35
CA LEU A 49 -8.67 -17.97 -3.60
C LEU A 49 -9.54 -17.07 -4.49
N LYS A 50 -10.18 -17.67 -5.50
CA LYS A 50 -11.10 -16.96 -6.40
C LYS A 50 -12.36 -16.53 -5.64
N ASN A 51 -13.06 -15.51 -6.15
CA ASN A 51 -14.32 -14.99 -5.60
C ASN A 51 -14.21 -14.61 -4.11
N CYS A 52 -13.03 -14.13 -3.70
CA CYS A 52 -12.77 -13.62 -2.36
C CYS A 52 -12.21 -12.21 -2.46
N TYR A 53 -12.57 -11.37 -1.50
CA TYR A 53 -11.92 -10.08 -1.32
C TYR A 53 -10.47 -10.27 -0.90
N VAL A 54 -9.56 -9.57 -1.57
CA VAL A 54 -8.13 -9.59 -1.24
C VAL A 54 -7.79 -8.30 -0.51
N VAL A 55 -7.54 -8.39 0.78
CA VAL A 55 -7.18 -7.24 1.61
C VAL A 55 -5.68 -7.25 1.88
N VAL A 56 -5.00 -6.17 1.50
CA VAL A 56 -3.57 -5.97 1.79
C VAL A 56 -3.45 -4.94 2.91
N ARG A 57 -2.93 -5.38 4.05
CA ARG A 57 -2.63 -4.49 5.19
C ARG A 57 -1.15 -4.17 5.22
N LEU A 58 -0.83 -2.88 5.35
CA LEU A 58 0.52 -2.38 5.58
C LEU A 58 0.65 -1.85 7.01
N ASP A 59 1.71 -2.24 7.70
CA ASP A 59 2.07 -1.76 9.04
C ASP A 59 3.47 -1.15 9.01
N GLY A 60 3.65 0.05 9.55
CA GLY A 60 4.97 0.67 9.69
C GLY A 60 5.88 -0.12 10.62
N ARG A 61 7.11 -0.42 10.19
CA ARG A 61 8.10 -1.14 11.00
C ARG A 61 8.86 -0.19 11.91
N ASN A 62 8.82 -0.43 13.22
CA ASN A 62 9.59 0.30 14.25
C ASN A 62 9.28 1.81 14.38
N PHE A 63 8.08 2.26 14.03
CA PHE A 63 7.72 3.68 14.13
C PHE A 63 7.76 4.22 15.58
N HIS A 64 7.67 3.35 16.60
CA HIS A 64 7.85 3.73 18.00
C HIS A 64 9.26 4.25 18.34
N LYS A 65 10.30 3.80 17.63
CA LYS A 65 11.69 4.23 17.87
C LYS A 65 12.05 5.55 17.17
N GLY A 66 11.30 5.91 16.13
CA GLY A 66 11.48 7.15 15.36
C GLY A 66 10.80 8.37 15.97
N ALA A 67 9.87 8.18 16.91
CA ALA A 67 9.10 9.26 17.54
C ALA A 67 9.88 10.00 18.66
N GLY A 68 11.20 9.77 18.78
CA GLY A 68 12.07 10.37 19.81
C GLY A 68 12.42 11.84 19.57
N GLY A 69 11.45 12.67 19.14
CA GLY A 69 11.66 14.11 18.91
C GLY A 69 10.63 14.75 17.99
N VAL A 70 9.78 13.96 17.34
CA VAL A 70 8.63 14.45 16.59
C VAL A 70 7.42 13.82 17.23
N SER A 71 6.56 14.63 17.85
CA SER A 71 5.17 14.30 18.12
C SER A 71 4.44 14.12 16.78
N ALA A 72 4.84 13.09 16.03
CA ALA A 72 4.17 12.66 14.81
C ALA A 72 2.95 11.85 15.23
N ALA A 73 1.92 12.55 15.69
CA ALA A 73 0.59 12.23 15.20
C ALA A 73 0.57 12.81 13.78
N PRO A 74 0.76 11.94 12.77
CA PRO A 74 -0.42 11.53 12.04
C PRO A 74 -0.41 10.04 11.65
N GLU A 75 -1.60 9.46 11.65
CA GLU A 75 -1.98 8.27 10.88
C GLU A 75 -1.36 6.93 11.29
N ARG A 76 -1.92 6.43 12.39
CA ARG A 76 -1.86 5.00 12.69
C ARG A 76 -2.71 4.23 11.68
N SER A 77 -2.08 3.32 10.93
CA SER A 77 -2.70 2.30 10.09
C SER A 77 -3.47 2.83 8.86
N TRP A 78 -2.78 2.91 7.72
CA TRP A 78 -3.41 3.01 6.41
C TRP A 78 -3.84 1.62 5.92
N GLY A 79 -5.15 1.35 5.91
CA GLY A 79 -5.72 0.22 5.20
C GLY A 79 -6.02 0.61 3.75
N CYS A 80 -5.19 0.19 2.79
CA CYS A 80 -5.54 0.31 1.38
C CYS A 80 -6.47 -0.85 0.99
N ILE A 81 -7.73 -0.54 0.67
CA ILE A 81 -8.63 -1.50 0.03
C ILE A 81 -8.41 -1.37 -1.48
N CYS A 82 -7.80 -2.38 -2.11
CA CYS A 82 -7.85 -2.51 -3.56
C CYS A 82 -9.19 -3.19 -3.91
N SER A 83 -10.20 -2.41 -4.27
CA SER A 83 -11.36 -2.95 -4.99
C SER A 83 -10.99 -3.19 -6.46
N SER A 84 -11.44 -4.33 -6.96
CA SER A 84 -11.28 -4.92 -8.29
C SER A 84 -11.31 -3.89 -9.43
N GLY A 85 -10.18 -3.74 -10.13
CA GLY A 85 -10.09 -3.15 -11.46
C GLY A 85 -9.65 -4.22 -12.46
N GLU A 86 -10.27 -4.28 -13.63
CA GLU A 86 -10.08 -5.33 -14.64
C GLU A 86 -8.62 -5.49 -15.12
N GLU A 87 -7.76 -4.46 -14.98
CA GLU A 87 -6.31 -4.53 -15.28
C GLU A 87 -5.48 -5.30 -14.22
N LEU A 88 -5.98 -5.48 -12.99
CA LEU A 88 -5.31 -6.23 -11.92
C LEU A 88 -5.46 -7.77 -12.07
N GLY A 89 -6.26 -8.23 -13.03
CA GLY A 89 -6.57 -9.65 -13.24
C GLY A 89 -5.35 -10.55 -13.48
N VAL A 90 -4.24 -10.01 -14.01
CA VAL A 90 -3.01 -10.79 -14.26
C VAL A 90 -2.08 -10.86 -13.03
N TYR A 91 -2.12 -9.85 -12.14
CA TYR A 91 -1.30 -9.81 -10.92
C TYR A 91 -1.95 -10.48 -9.71
N LEU A 92 -3.28 -10.58 -9.69
CA LEU A 92 -4.06 -11.20 -8.61
C LEU A 92 -3.86 -12.71 -8.46
N GLN A 93 -3.21 -13.38 -9.43
CA GLN A 93 -2.93 -14.81 -9.33
C GLN A 93 -1.90 -15.18 -8.24
N LEU A 94 -1.10 -14.24 -7.70
CA LEU A 94 -0.07 -14.56 -6.70
C LEU A 94 -0.10 -13.59 -5.51
N ARG A 95 -0.39 -14.14 -4.32
CA ARG A 95 -0.45 -13.41 -3.04
C ARG A 95 0.83 -12.61 -2.74
N ARG A 96 1.99 -13.14 -3.12
CA ARG A 96 3.30 -12.50 -2.92
C ARG A 96 3.51 -11.29 -3.82
N GLY A 97 3.11 -11.37 -5.09
CA GLY A 97 3.32 -10.28 -6.06
C GLY A 97 2.51 -9.04 -5.71
N LEU A 98 1.25 -9.23 -5.30
CA LEU A 98 0.40 -8.13 -4.86
C LEU A 98 0.96 -7.43 -3.63
N MET A 99 1.38 -8.20 -2.62
CA MET A 99 1.93 -7.66 -1.37
C MET A 99 3.19 -6.83 -1.62
N THR A 100 4.16 -7.36 -2.39
CA THR A 100 5.43 -6.67 -2.62
C THR A 100 5.24 -5.45 -3.49
N HIS A 101 4.34 -5.49 -4.48
CA HIS A 101 4.02 -4.33 -5.29
C HIS A 101 3.40 -3.21 -4.47
N VAL A 102 2.37 -3.50 -3.68
CA VAL A 102 1.72 -2.51 -2.79
C VAL A 102 2.72 -1.95 -1.77
N ALA A 103 3.51 -2.80 -1.11
CA ALA A 103 4.47 -2.36 -0.10
C ALA A 103 5.59 -1.49 -0.69
N SER A 104 6.12 -1.84 -1.87
CA SER A 104 7.19 -1.08 -2.54
C SER A 104 6.69 0.26 -3.08
N GLN A 105 5.50 0.28 -3.69
CA GLN A 105 4.87 1.51 -4.16
C GLN A 105 4.57 2.46 -3.00
N PHE A 106 4.07 1.93 -1.87
CA PHE A 106 3.82 2.74 -0.68
C PHE A 106 5.12 3.29 -0.07
N SER A 107 6.15 2.44 0.08
CA SER A 107 7.43 2.83 0.66
C SER A 107 8.12 3.93 -0.16
N SER A 108 8.13 3.80 -1.49
CA SER A 108 8.72 4.79 -2.39
C SER A 108 7.94 6.11 -2.38
N SER A 109 6.60 6.03 -2.40
CA SER A 109 5.74 7.22 -2.32
C SER A 109 5.91 7.96 -0.99
N TYR A 110 6.07 7.24 0.13
CA TYR A 110 6.28 7.85 1.45
C TYR A 110 7.56 8.69 1.50
N VAL A 111 8.66 8.18 0.96
CA VAL A 111 9.94 8.92 0.88
C VAL A 111 9.84 10.08 -0.11
N PHE A 112 9.18 9.86 -1.24
CA PHE A 112 9.02 10.87 -2.29
C PHE A 112 8.25 12.09 -1.81
N TYR A 113 7.08 11.89 -1.19
CA TYR A 113 6.22 12.97 -0.71
C TYR A 113 6.61 13.49 0.69
N TRP A 114 7.60 12.90 1.36
CA TRP A 114 8.01 13.32 2.71
C TRP A 114 8.26 14.82 2.81
N ARG A 115 8.98 15.40 1.85
CA ARG A 115 9.34 16.83 1.85
C ARG A 115 8.14 17.76 1.65
N ASP A 116 7.09 17.29 1.00
CA ASP A 116 5.90 18.10 0.73
C ASP A 116 5.08 18.31 2.01
N TYR A 117 5.06 17.30 2.89
CA TYR A 117 4.41 17.36 4.20
C TYR A 117 5.34 17.89 5.31
N PHE A 118 6.58 17.43 5.35
CA PHE A 118 7.58 17.77 6.37
C PHE A 118 8.72 18.56 5.73
N ARG A 119 8.49 19.86 5.47
CA ARG A 119 9.47 20.72 4.79
C ARG A 119 10.75 20.91 5.58
N ASP A 120 10.63 21.08 6.90
CA ASP A 120 11.74 21.48 7.78
C ASP A 120 12.43 20.29 8.46
N GLN A 121 11.88 19.07 8.33
CA GLN A 121 12.44 17.87 8.95
C GLN A 121 12.97 16.90 7.91
N PRO A 122 14.31 16.70 7.84
CA PRO A 122 14.88 15.73 6.92
C PRO A 122 14.59 14.30 7.37
N LEU A 123 14.36 13.41 6.40
CA LEU A 123 14.19 11.99 6.67
C LEU A 123 15.54 11.39 7.12
N LEU A 124 15.64 10.97 8.38
CA LEU A 124 16.88 10.46 8.96
C LEU A 124 17.23 9.04 8.52
N TYR A 125 16.20 8.21 8.30
CA TYR A 125 16.37 6.82 7.89
C TYR A 125 15.21 6.40 6.96
N PRO A 126 15.46 5.50 6.00
CA PRO A 126 14.40 5.00 5.14
C PRO A 126 13.39 4.18 5.96
N PRO A 127 12.09 4.48 5.88
CA PRO A 127 11.07 3.72 6.59
C PRO A 127 10.91 2.34 5.97
N GLY A 128 10.60 1.36 6.82
CA GLY A 128 10.21 0.02 6.39
C GLY A 128 8.73 -0.22 6.67
N PHE A 129 8.05 -0.95 5.77
CA PHE A 129 6.66 -1.36 5.95
C PHE A 129 6.54 -2.88 5.85
N ASN A 130 5.75 -3.45 6.76
CA ASN A 130 5.40 -4.86 6.77
C ASN A 130 4.02 -5.01 6.10
N GLY A 131 3.93 -5.87 5.09
CA GLY A 131 2.68 -6.20 4.43
C GLY A 131 2.12 -7.54 4.89
N ARG A 132 0.80 -7.68 4.91
CA ARG A 132 0.11 -8.98 5.00
C ARG A 132 -1.11 -8.99 4.09
N VAL A 133 -1.37 -10.13 3.46
CA VAL A 133 -2.56 -10.34 2.63
C VAL A 133 -3.53 -11.27 3.37
N VAL A 134 -4.78 -10.86 3.47
CA VAL A 134 -5.88 -11.63 4.08
C VAL A 134 -7.01 -11.75 3.06
N LEU A 135 -7.61 -12.92 2.98
CA LEU A 135 -8.72 -13.22 2.08
C LEU A 135 -10.03 -13.25 2.86
N TYR A 136 -11.05 -12.56 2.37
CA TYR A 136 -12.39 -12.56 2.94
C TYR A 136 -13.41 -13.11 1.94
N PRO A 137 -14.10 -14.22 2.25
CA PRO A 137 -15.00 -14.89 1.30
C PRO A 137 -16.38 -14.25 1.17
N SER A 138 -16.74 -13.27 2.01
CA SER A 138 -18.08 -12.67 2.01
C SER A 138 -18.05 -11.18 2.32
N ASN A 139 -19.09 -10.48 1.86
CA ASN A 139 -19.34 -9.06 2.13
C ASN A 139 -19.34 -8.77 3.64
N ARG A 140 -20.01 -9.64 4.42
CA ARG A 140 -20.06 -9.51 5.88
C ARG A 140 -18.67 -9.56 6.52
N ASN A 141 -17.83 -10.50 6.11
CA ASN A 141 -16.49 -10.62 6.68
C ASN A 141 -15.60 -9.41 6.37
N LEU A 142 -15.75 -8.83 5.18
CA LEU A 142 -15.07 -7.59 4.81
C LEU A 142 -15.56 -6.41 5.65
N ARG A 143 -16.88 -6.24 5.80
CA ARG A 143 -17.46 -5.20 6.67
C ARG A 143 -16.96 -5.33 8.10
N ASP A 144 -17.06 -6.53 8.69
CA ASP A 144 -16.61 -6.81 10.05
C ASP A 144 -15.12 -6.48 10.23
N TYR A 145 -14.28 -6.79 9.23
CA TYR A 145 -12.87 -6.43 9.25
C TYR A 145 -12.66 -4.91 9.30
N LEU A 146 -13.34 -4.15 8.44
CA LEU A 146 -13.20 -2.69 8.38
C LEU A 146 -13.74 -2.02 9.64
N SER A 147 -14.88 -2.47 10.13
CA SER A 147 -15.46 -2.06 11.41
C SER A 147 -14.50 -2.31 12.57
N TRP A 148 -13.86 -3.49 12.59
CA TRP A 148 -12.85 -3.81 13.60
C TRP A 148 -11.64 -2.87 13.53
N ARG A 149 -11.16 -2.51 12.32
CA ARG A 149 -10.06 -1.55 12.16
C ARG A 149 -10.44 -0.15 12.63
N GLN A 150 -11.66 0.31 12.35
CA GLN A 150 -12.13 1.61 12.80
C GLN A 150 -12.34 1.65 14.32
N ALA A 151 -12.89 0.60 14.92
CA ALA A 151 -13.01 0.48 16.37
C ALA A 151 -11.63 0.48 17.06
N ASP A 152 -10.65 -0.23 16.50
CA ASP A 152 -9.26 -0.22 16.98
C ASP A 152 -8.63 1.18 16.87
N CYS A 153 -8.89 1.92 15.79
CA CYS A 153 -8.48 3.32 15.66
C CYS A 153 -9.06 4.18 16.79
N HIS A 154 -10.37 4.08 17.04
CA HIS A 154 -11.05 4.86 18.07
C HIS A 154 -10.50 4.58 19.47
N VAL A 155 -10.33 3.31 19.84
CA VAL A 155 -9.81 2.91 21.15
C VAL A 155 -8.37 3.39 21.35
N ASN A 156 -7.52 3.21 20.33
CA ASN A 156 -6.13 3.63 20.37
C ASN A 156 -5.98 5.15 20.39
N ASN A 157 -6.84 5.87 19.67
CA ASN A 157 -6.84 7.33 19.65
C ASN A 157 -7.23 7.88 21.03
N LEU A 158 -8.36 7.45 21.59
CA LEU A 158 -8.81 7.87 22.92
C LEU A 158 -7.73 7.62 23.98
N TYR A 159 -7.15 6.44 24.01
CA TYR A 159 -6.05 6.13 24.94
C TYR A 159 -4.85 7.07 24.74
N SER A 160 -4.44 7.30 23.49
CA SER A 160 -3.27 8.11 23.18
C SER A 160 -3.50 9.59 23.52
N THR A 161 -4.70 10.12 23.25
CA THR A 161 -5.06 11.50 23.59
C THR A 161 -4.99 11.70 25.10
N VAL A 162 -5.58 10.81 25.89
CA VAL A 162 -5.52 10.93 27.37
C VAL A 162 -4.10 10.77 27.87
N PHE A 163 -3.37 9.77 27.38
CA PHE A 163 -1.99 9.50 27.78
C PHE A 163 -1.08 10.71 27.55
N TRP A 164 -1.10 11.29 26.35
CA TRP A 164 -0.26 12.45 26.04
C TRP A 164 -0.73 13.73 26.73
N THR A 165 -2.03 13.88 26.96
CA THR A 165 -2.56 15.02 27.74
C THR A 165 -2.06 14.95 29.18
N LEU A 166 -2.10 13.77 29.81
CA LEU A 166 -1.55 13.56 31.16
C LEU A 166 -0.05 13.84 31.24
N VAL A 167 0.71 13.44 30.22
CA VAL A 167 2.16 13.68 30.19
C VAL A 167 2.49 15.16 29.93
N GLN A 168 1.88 15.77 28.92
CA GLN A 168 2.24 17.12 28.46
C GLN A 168 1.60 18.22 29.30
N LYS A 169 0.30 18.11 29.62
CA LYS A 169 -0.43 19.11 30.41
C LYS A 169 -0.47 18.76 31.89
N GLY A 170 -0.61 17.47 32.22
CA GLY A 170 -0.64 17.00 33.61
C GLY A 170 0.74 16.91 34.26
N GLY A 171 1.82 16.92 33.47
CA GLY A 171 3.20 16.81 33.99
C GLY A 171 3.55 15.44 34.56
N LEU A 172 2.74 14.40 34.27
CA LEU A 172 3.05 13.02 34.69
C LEU A 172 4.19 12.45 33.85
N THR A 173 4.97 11.55 34.45
CA THR A 173 5.89 10.69 33.67
C THR A 173 5.12 9.66 32.85
N THR A 174 5.75 9.12 31.81
CA THR A 174 5.13 8.10 30.95
C THR A 174 4.66 6.86 31.73
N THR A 175 5.42 6.44 32.75
CA THR A 175 5.07 5.29 33.60
C THR A 175 3.87 5.62 34.49
N GLN A 176 3.83 6.82 35.08
CA GLN A 176 2.70 7.24 35.91
C GLN A 176 1.40 7.40 35.10
N ALA A 177 1.49 7.96 33.89
CA ALA A 177 0.35 8.07 32.99
C ALA A 177 -0.16 6.69 32.57
N GLU A 178 0.73 5.73 32.30
CA GLU A 178 0.35 4.35 32.00
C GLU A 178 -0.37 3.70 33.20
N ASP A 179 0.21 3.81 34.41
CA ASP A 179 -0.37 3.27 35.63
C ASP A 179 -1.75 3.87 35.94
N ARG A 180 -1.92 5.17 35.70
CA ARG A 180 -3.21 5.86 35.88
C ARG A 180 -4.28 5.37 34.92
N LEU A 181 -3.89 5.01 33.69
CA LEU A 181 -4.80 4.53 32.66
C LEU A 181 -5.03 3.02 32.70
N LYS A 182 -4.24 2.25 33.46
CA LYS A 182 -4.45 0.81 33.62
C LYS A 182 -5.83 0.53 34.20
N ARG A 183 -6.53 -0.43 33.58
CA ARG A 183 -7.89 -0.89 33.95
C ARG A 183 -9.01 0.16 33.86
N THR A 184 -8.77 1.32 33.24
CA THR A 184 -9.83 2.32 33.00
C THR A 184 -10.71 1.93 31.82
N LEU A 185 -11.99 2.28 31.89
CA LEU A 185 -12.94 2.15 30.78
C LEU A 185 -12.86 3.36 29.83
N ALA A 186 -13.64 3.35 28.76
CA ALA A 186 -13.70 4.47 27.82
C ALA A 186 -14.38 5.70 28.45
N ALA A 187 -15.42 5.50 29.28
CA ALA A 187 -16.10 6.57 30.00
C ALA A 187 -15.15 7.33 30.93
N ASP A 188 -14.40 6.60 31.77
CA ASP A 188 -13.42 7.18 32.69
C ASP A 188 -12.36 8.02 31.95
N LYS A 189 -11.92 7.58 30.77
CA LYS A 189 -10.95 8.33 29.95
C LYS A 189 -11.52 9.65 29.46
N ASN A 190 -12.78 9.66 29.03
CA ASN A 190 -13.46 10.90 28.64
C ASN A 190 -13.66 11.83 29.83
N GLU A 191 -13.99 11.28 31.00
CA GLU A 191 -14.12 12.06 32.24
C GLU A 191 -12.78 12.69 32.65
N ILE A 192 -11.67 11.96 32.58
CA ILE A 192 -10.33 12.51 32.85
C ILE A 192 -10.03 13.69 31.90
N LEU A 193 -10.29 13.53 30.60
CA LEU A 193 -10.06 14.61 29.62
C LEU A 193 -10.91 15.85 29.92
N PHE A 194 -12.17 15.66 30.28
CA PHE A 194 -13.10 16.76 30.50
C PHE A 194 -12.88 17.44 31.86
N SER A 195 -12.80 16.67 32.94
CA SER A 195 -12.71 17.20 34.31
C SER A 195 -11.36 17.82 34.63
N GLU A 196 -10.25 17.24 34.15
CA GLU A 196 -8.90 17.72 34.50
C GLU A 196 -8.35 18.73 33.48
N PHE A 197 -8.78 18.65 32.21
CA PHE A 197 -8.17 19.43 31.12
C PHE A 197 -9.17 20.26 30.30
N ASP A 198 -10.48 20.17 30.59
CA ASP A 198 -11.56 20.82 29.83
C ASP A 198 -11.51 20.49 28.32
N ILE A 199 -11.11 19.26 27.99
CA ILE A 199 -11.03 18.78 26.60
C ILE A 199 -12.17 17.81 26.33
N SER A 200 -13.07 18.19 25.42
CA SER A 200 -14.06 17.27 24.88
C SER A 200 -13.47 16.42 23.76
N TYR A 201 -13.40 15.10 23.96
CA TYR A 201 -12.97 14.16 22.91
C TYR A 201 -13.84 14.26 21.65
N ASN A 202 -15.11 14.67 21.79
CA ASN A 202 -16.00 14.84 20.65
C ASN A 202 -15.64 16.03 19.74
N ASN A 203 -14.80 16.95 20.21
CA ASN A 203 -14.32 18.08 19.43
C ASN A 203 -13.01 17.78 18.68
N GLU A 204 -12.38 16.62 18.93
CA GLU A 204 -11.21 16.19 18.19
C GLU A 204 -11.53 15.99 16.69
N PRO A 205 -10.58 16.27 15.79
CA PRO A 205 -10.76 16.08 14.36
C PRO A 205 -11.26 14.68 14.02
N LEU A 206 -12.19 14.61 13.07
CA LEU A 206 -12.76 13.32 12.63
C LEU A 206 -11.69 12.38 12.10
N VAL A 207 -10.65 12.90 11.46
CA VAL A 207 -9.49 12.14 10.97
C VAL A 207 -8.84 11.31 12.10
N HIS A 208 -8.73 11.88 13.31
CA HIS A 208 -8.12 11.18 14.44
C HIS A 208 -9.07 10.16 15.06
N ARG A 209 -10.37 10.44 15.06
CA ARG A 209 -11.38 9.59 15.71
C ARG A 209 -11.87 8.43 14.85
N LYS A 210 -11.97 8.65 13.54
CA LYS A 210 -12.59 7.73 12.57
C LYS A 210 -11.59 7.21 11.55
N GLY A 211 -10.42 7.83 11.43
CA GLY A 211 -9.44 7.52 10.40
C GLY A 211 -9.80 8.14 9.05
N THR A 212 -9.17 7.61 8.01
CA THR A 212 -9.38 8.03 6.62
C THR A 212 -9.79 6.83 5.79
N THR A 213 -10.97 6.93 5.16
CA THR A 213 -11.48 5.95 4.22
C THR A 213 -11.31 6.50 2.81
N LEU A 214 -10.73 5.71 1.91
CA LEU A 214 -10.53 6.07 0.51
C LEU A 214 -11.48 5.24 -0.36
N ILE A 215 -12.31 5.91 -1.15
CA ILE A 215 -13.24 5.25 -2.08
C ILE A 215 -13.09 5.82 -3.49
N TRP A 216 -13.49 5.03 -4.48
CA TRP A 216 -13.55 5.47 -5.87
C TRP A 216 -14.87 6.16 -6.17
N GLU A 217 -14.81 7.44 -6.47
CA GLU A 217 -15.96 8.21 -6.95
C GLU A 217 -15.95 8.33 -8.47
N LYS A 218 -17.14 8.13 -9.05
CA LYS A 218 -17.39 8.36 -10.48
C LYS A 218 -17.62 9.86 -10.67
N VAL A 219 -16.59 10.57 -11.12
CA VAL A 219 -16.70 11.99 -11.44
C VAL A 219 -17.11 12.11 -12.92
N ARG A 220 -18.27 12.72 -13.18
CA ARG A 220 -18.65 13.10 -14.55
C ARG A 220 -17.80 14.30 -14.98
N SER A 221 -16.84 14.05 -15.86
CA SER A 221 -16.17 15.13 -16.59
C SER A 221 -17.11 15.65 -17.68
N GLN A 222 -17.07 16.98 -17.94
CA GLN A 222 -17.85 17.61 -19.02
C GLN A 222 -17.52 17.06 -20.43
N ALA A 223 -16.43 16.31 -20.58
CA ALA A 223 -16.05 15.61 -21.80
C ALA A 223 -16.14 14.08 -21.59
N VAL A 224 -17.31 13.50 -21.88
CA VAL A 224 -17.67 12.11 -22.31
C VAL A 224 -17.02 10.87 -21.63
N SER A 225 -15.87 10.94 -20.95
CA SER A 225 -15.27 9.81 -20.23
C SER A 225 -15.62 9.86 -18.74
N LEU A 226 -16.16 8.75 -18.21
CA LEU A 226 -16.37 8.55 -16.78
C LEU A 226 -14.99 8.36 -16.11
N MET A 227 -14.50 9.37 -15.39
CA MET A 227 -13.21 9.27 -14.70
C MET A 227 -13.45 8.83 -13.25
N ARG A 228 -12.74 7.79 -12.81
CA ARG A 228 -12.73 7.39 -11.40
C ARG A 228 -11.68 8.21 -10.66
N ARG A 229 -12.07 8.88 -9.58
CA ARG A 229 -11.15 9.61 -8.71
C ARG A 229 -11.24 9.05 -7.30
N VAL A 230 -10.10 8.93 -6.62
CA VAL A 230 -10.09 8.58 -5.20
C VAL A 230 -10.47 9.80 -4.38
N SER A 231 -11.47 9.66 -3.51
CA SER A 231 -11.87 10.66 -2.53
C SER A 231 -11.61 10.15 -1.12
N ALA A 232 -11.24 11.07 -0.23
CA ALA A 232 -10.97 10.79 1.18
C ALA A 232 -12.15 11.21 2.04
N HIS A 233 -12.62 10.28 2.88
CA HIS A 233 -13.75 10.44 3.76
C HIS A 233 -13.36 10.14 5.21
N HIS A 234 -13.97 10.85 6.16
CA HIS A 234 -13.74 10.70 7.60
C HIS A 234 -15.05 10.39 8.32
N CYS A 235 -15.74 9.36 7.85
CA CYS A 235 -17.07 8.94 8.30
C CYS A 235 -17.04 7.62 9.08
N ASP A 236 -18.17 7.25 9.68
CA ASP A 236 -18.35 5.95 10.33
C ASP A 236 -18.61 4.88 9.27
N VAL A 237 -17.76 3.84 9.23
CA VAL A 237 -17.86 2.69 8.32
C VAL A 237 -18.50 1.49 9.05
N ILE A 238 -18.71 1.60 10.36
CA ILE A 238 -19.33 0.57 11.20
C ILE A 238 -20.84 0.52 10.95
N GLY A 239 -21.50 1.67 10.86
CA GLY A 239 -22.93 1.78 10.56
C GLY A 239 -23.28 1.46 9.11
N ASP A 240 -24.55 1.12 8.87
CA ASP A 240 -25.06 0.77 7.54
C ASP A 240 -25.17 1.97 6.59
N GLU A 241 -25.29 3.20 7.12
CA GLU A 241 -25.43 4.46 6.36
C GLU A 241 -24.35 4.60 5.27
N PHE A 242 -23.08 4.39 5.62
CA PHE A 242 -21.97 4.44 4.67
C PHE A 242 -22.09 3.41 3.54
N TRP A 243 -22.58 2.21 3.85
CA TRP A 243 -22.73 1.14 2.88
C TRP A 243 -23.94 1.33 1.97
N GLU A 244 -25.00 1.98 2.48
CA GLU A 244 -26.18 2.37 1.72
C GLU A 244 -25.89 3.54 0.76
N GLU A 245 -25.05 4.49 1.17
CA GLU A 245 -24.57 5.59 0.32
C GLU A 245 -23.63 5.11 -0.79
N HIS A 246 -22.91 4.01 -0.55
CA HIS A 246 -21.91 3.48 -1.46
C HIS A 246 -22.09 1.99 -1.79
N PRO A 247 -23.23 1.61 -2.43
CA PRO A 247 -23.51 0.22 -2.75
C PRO A 247 -22.50 -0.37 -3.75
N ASN A 248 -21.88 0.48 -4.58
CA ASN A 248 -20.89 0.06 -5.59
C ASN A 248 -19.59 -0.53 -5.01
N ILE A 249 -19.35 -0.45 -3.70
CA ILE A 249 -18.12 -0.95 -3.07
C ILE A 249 -18.17 -2.47 -2.91
N LEU A 250 -19.34 -3.01 -2.60
CA LEU A 250 -19.57 -4.43 -2.48
C LEU A 250 -20.18 -4.88 -3.80
N GLU A 251 -19.50 -5.77 -4.51
CA GLU A 251 -20.10 -6.35 -5.70
C GLU A 251 -21.37 -7.11 -5.29
N ASP A 252 -22.43 -7.00 -6.10
CA ASP A 252 -23.60 -7.87 -5.96
C ASP A 252 -23.08 -9.32 -6.02
N ASP A 253 -23.45 -10.13 -5.03
CA ASP A 253 -23.00 -11.51 -4.87
C ASP A 253 -23.06 -12.24 -6.23
N CYS A 254 -21.90 -12.57 -6.81
CA CYS A 254 -21.78 -13.34 -8.05
C CYS A 254 -22.36 -14.75 -7.91
#